data_AF-A0A1X0QF92-F1
#
_entry.id   AF-A0A1X0QF92-F1
#
_cell.length_a   1.000
_cell.length_b   1.000
_cell.length_c   1.000
_cell.angle_alpha   90.00
_cell.angle_beta   90.00
_cell.angle_gamma   90.00
#
_symmetry.space_group_name_H-M   'P 1'
#
loop_
_entity.id
_entity.type
_entity.pdbx_description
1 polymer ?
#
loop_
_entity_poly.entity_id
_entity_poly.type
_entity_poly.pdbx_seq_one_letter_code
_entity_poly.pdbx_strand_id
1 'polypeptide(L)'
;MYFKDVDKVILKDIKENILRSSHEVHSYPFCWRSDTPLMYKCVPNCFIKVQPIRDELLKNNDKINWIPAFVKYGRFYNWLANAKDWAISRNRYWGTPMPI
;
A
#
# COMPACT_ATOMS: atom_id res chain seq x y z
N MET A 1 -12.11 -4.57 -20.78
CA MET A 1 -11.12 -3.49 -20.97
C MET A 1 -10.33 -3.35 -19.68
N TYR A 2 -9.02 -3.12 -19.77
CA TYR A 2 -8.20 -2.85 -18.59
C TYR A 2 -8.47 -1.42 -18.09
N PHE A 3 -8.44 -1.18 -16.79
CA PHE A 3 -8.96 0.08 -16.22
C PHE A 3 -8.26 1.33 -16.76
N LYS A 4 -6.95 1.27 -17.03
CA LYS A 4 -6.21 2.38 -17.64
C LYS A 4 -6.59 2.65 -19.09
N ASP A 5 -7.05 1.64 -19.83
CA ASP A 5 -7.50 1.83 -21.21
C ASP A 5 -8.88 2.50 -21.24
N VAL A 6 -9.69 2.26 -20.20
CA VAL A 6 -11.03 2.85 -20.06
C VAL A 6 -10.98 4.35 -19.79
N ASP A 7 -9.88 4.87 -19.21
CA ASP A 7 -9.70 6.31 -18.97
C ASP A 7 -9.97 7.14 -20.24
N LYS A 8 -9.48 6.69 -21.41
CA LYS A 8 -9.68 7.37 -22.70
C LYS A 8 -11.13 7.35 -23.18
N VAL A 9 -11.83 6.23 -22.93
CA VAL A 9 -13.23 6.05 -23.31
C VAL A 9 -14.10 6.97 -22.48
N ILE A 10 -13.88 7.01 -21.16
CA ILE A 10 -14.61 7.89 -20.24
C ILE A 10 -14.39 9.35 -20.60
N LEU A 11 -13.14 9.77 -20.84
CA LEU A 11 -12.83 11.16 -21.23
C LEU A 11 -13.53 11.59 -22.53
N LYS A 12 -13.72 10.65 -23.48
CA LYS A 12 -14.46 10.92 -24.72
C LYS A 12 -15.96 11.06 -24.47
N ASP A 13 -16.51 10.24 -23.58
CA ASP A 13 -17.94 10.21 -23.24
C ASP A 13 -18.37 11.49 -22.49
N ILE A 14 -17.57 11.96 -21.54
CA ILE A 14 -17.89 13.14 -20.72
C ILE A 14 -17.40 14.47 -21.33
N LYS A 15 -16.88 14.47 -22.56
CA LYS A 15 -16.12 15.59 -23.15
C LYS A 15 -16.82 16.95 -23.07
N GLU A 16 -18.14 17.00 -23.29
CA GLU A 16 -18.92 18.24 -23.24
C GLU A 16 -19.09 18.80 -21.82
N ASN A 17 -18.84 17.97 -20.80
CA ASN A 17 -18.95 18.31 -19.38
C ASN A 17 -17.57 18.53 -18.72
N ILE A 18 -16.47 18.62 -19.50
CA ILE A 18 -15.11 18.84 -18.97
C ILE A 18 -14.80 20.34 -18.93
N LEU A 19 -14.55 20.88 -17.72
CA LEU A 19 -14.06 22.25 -17.55
C LEU A 19 -12.56 22.38 -17.90
N ARG A 20 -11.75 21.40 -17.49
CA ARG A 20 -10.29 21.38 -17.73
C ARG A 20 -9.78 19.94 -17.84
N SER A 21 -8.90 19.71 -18.81
CA SER A 21 -8.15 18.46 -18.98
C SER A 21 -6.66 18.77 -19.07
N SER A 22 -5.86 18.22 -18.15
CA SER A 22 -4.39 18.30 -18.19
C SER A 22 -3.77 16.97 -17.78
N HIS A 23 -2.49 16.80 -18.11
CA HIS A 23 -1.67 15.70 -17.65
C HIS A 23 -0.77 16.18 -16.51
N GLU A 24 -0.71 15.40 -15.43
CA GLU A 24 0.12 15.68 -14.27
C GLU A 24 1.09 14.52 -14.04
N VAL A 25 2.34 14.83 -13.74
CA VAL A 25 3.36 13.84 -13.41
C VAL A 25 3.46 13.73 -11.89
N HIS A 26 3.16 12.55 -11.35
CA HIS A 26 3.25 12.28 -9.92
C HIS A 26 3.79 10.86 -9.64
N SER A 27 4.15 10.61 -8.39
CA SER A 27 4.46 9.26 -7.93
C SER A 27 3.18 8.44 -7.78
N TYR A 28 3.14 7.26 -8.39
CA TYR A 28 2.02 6.32 -8.32
C TYR A 28 2.50 4.97 -7.78
N PRO A 29 1.71 4.24 -6.97
CA PRO A 29 2.12 2.95 -6.45
C PRO A 29 2.00 1.84 -7.51
N PHE A 30 3.04 1.02 -7.63
CA PHE A 30 3.11 -0.13 -8.54
C PHE A 30 3.28 -1.44 -7.76
N CYS A 31 2.87 -2.54 -8.37
CA CYS A 31 3.07 -3.87 -7.83
C CYS A 31 4.56 -4.20 -7.83
N TRP A 32 5.14 -4.39 -6.64
CA TRP A 32 6.56 -4.66 -6.42
C TRP A 32 7.15 -5.89 -7.14
N ARG A 33 6.32 -6.76 -7.72
CA ARG A 33 6.75 -7.98 -8.45
C ARG A 33 6.53 -7.92 -9.96
N SER A 34 5.54 -7.17 -10.42
CA SER A 34 5.09 -7.21 -11.83
C SER A 34 5.05 -5.84 -12.49
N ASP A 35 5.39 -4.78 -11.77
CA ASP A 35 5.39 -3.39 -12.23
C ASP A 35 4.05 -2.93 -12.85
N THR A 36 2.95 -3.59 -12.47
CA THR A 36 1.59 -3.20 -12.85
C THR A 36 1.07 -2.11 -11.91
N PRO A 37 0.35 -1.08 -12.40
CA PRO A 37 -0.17 -0.02 -11.56
C PRO A 37 -1.22 -0.58 -10.60
N LEU A 38 -1.09 -0.25 -9.31
CA LEU A 38 -2.01 -0.72 -8.28
C LEU A 38 -3.32 0.05 -8.30
N MET A 39 -4.40 -0.62 -7.89
CA MET A 39 -5.71 -0.02 -7.71
C MET A 39 -6.22 -0.35 -6.31
N TYR A 40 -6.70 0.65 -5.58
CA TYR A 40 -7.41 0.44 -4.34
C TYR A 40 -8.83 -0.06 -4.64
N LYS A 41 -9.13 -1.29 -4.20
CA LYS A 41 -10.42 -1.94 -4.38
C LYS A 41 -10.84 -2.62 -3.08
N CYS A 42 -12.12 -2.54 -2.74
CA CYS A 42 -12.69 -3.27 -1.62
C CYS A 42 -12.73 -4.77 -1.94
N VAL A 43 -11.99 -5.56 -1.16
CA VAL A 43 -11.96 -7.03 -1.25
C VAL A 43 -11.94 -7.63 0.16
N PRO A 44 -12.59 -8.79 0.39
CA PRO A 44 -12.47 -9.47 1.67
C PRO A 44 -11.01 -9.89 1.91
N ASN A 45 -10.51 -9.64 3.11
CA ASN A 45 -9.11 -9.92 3.48
C ASN A 45 -9.03 -10.14 4.99
N CYS A 46 -8.13 -11.03 5.43
CA CYS A 46 -7.81 -11.21 6.84
C CYS A 46 -6.68 -10.26 7.27
N PHE A 47 -6.86 -9.62 8.42
CA PHE A 47 -5.93 -8.63 8.97
C PHE A 47 -5.47 -9.00 10.36
N ILE A 48 -4.21 -8.71 10.66
CA ILE A 48 -3.68 -8.68 12.03
C ILE A 48 -3.84 -7.25 12.55
N LYS A 49 -4.43 -7.10 13.74
CA LYS A 49 -4.56 -5.81 14.43
C LYS A 49 -3.20 -5.35 14.94
N VAL A 50 -2.57 -4.43 14.24
CA VAL A 50 -1.23 -3.89 14.57
C VAL A 50 -1.35 -2.56 15.29
N GLN A 51 -2.42 -1.79 15.05
CA GLN A 51 -2.61 -0.48 15.67
C GLN A 51 -2.48 -0.50 17.21
N PRO A 52 -3.06 -1.45 17.95
CA PRO A 52 -2.98 -1.47 19.41
C PRO A 52 -1.57 -1.77 19.95
N ILE A 53 -0.75 -2.51 19.21
CA ILE A 53 0.60 -2.93 19.62
C ILE A 53 1.69 -1.96 19.16
N ARG A 54 1.32 -0.91 18.43
CA ARG A 54 2.27 0.05 17.83
C ARG A 54 3.23 0.67 18.85
N ASP A 55 2.73 1.07 20.02
CA ASP A 55 3.57 1.68 21.06
C ASP A 55 4.58 0.69 21.65
N GLU A 56 4.19 -0.59 21.76
CA GLU A 56 5.09 -1.65 22.18
C GLU A 56 6.17 -1.92 21.13
N LEU A 57 5.80 -1.93 19.84
CA LEU A 57 6.75 -2.08 18.74
C LEU A 57 7.81 -0.96 18.74
N LEU A 58 7.40 0.29 19.01
CA LEU A 58 8.32 1.42 19.12
C LEU A 58 9.28 1.26 20.31
N LYS A 59 8.76 0.91 21.50
CA LYS A 59 9.60 0.65 22.69
C LYS A 59 10.59 -0.49 22.47
N ASN A 60 10.19 -1.53 21.75
CA ASN A 60 11.07 -2.65 21.43
C ASN A 60 12.10 -2.27 20.37
N ASN A 61 11.75 -1.44 19.38
CA ASN A 61 12.71 -0.89 18.42
C ASN A 61 13.81 -0.08 19.11
N ASP A 62 13.51 0.62 20.21
CA ASP A 62 14.50 1.38 20.99
C ASP A 62 15.56 0.51 21.66
N LYS A 63 15.26 -0.77 21.92
CA LYS A 63 16.24 -1.72 22.49
C LYS A 63 17.20 -2.28 21.43
N ILE A 64 16.87 -2.14 20.14
CA ILE A 64 17.66 -2.70 19.04
C ILE A 64 18.82 -1.75 18.69
N ASN A 65 20.01 -2.31 18.52
CA ASN A 65 21.17 -1.60 17.98
C ASN A 65 21.17 -1.67 16.45
N TRP A 66 20.89 -0.54 15.78
CA TRP A 66 20.86 -0.45 14.33
C TRP A 66 22.17 0.11 13.79
N ILE A 67 22.69 -0.53 12.74
CA ILE A 67 23.86 -0.05 12.01
C ILE A 67 23.44 0.13 10.54
N PRO A 68 23.47 1.37 9.99
CA PRO A 68 23.80 2.65 10.62
C PRO A 68 22.66 3.24 11.48
N ALA A 69 23.02 4.06 12.48
CA ALA A 69 22.09 4.54 13.51
C ALA A 69 20.90 5.36 12.98
N PHE A 70 21.06 6.09 11.87
CA PHE A 70 19.98 6.89 11.29
C PHE A 70 18.80 6.06 10.79
N VAL A 71 19.00 4.76 10.51
CA VAL A 71 17.91 3.86 10.06
C VAL A 71 16.89 3.68 11.16
N LYS A 72 17.35 3.60 12.42
CA LYS A 72 16.51 3.39 13.60
C LYS A 72 15.44 4.45 13.71
N TYR A 73 15.84 5.70 13.95
CA TYR A 73 14.92 6.82 14.19
C TYR A 73 14.41 7.47 12.89
N GLY A 74 15.10 7.28 11.76
CA GLY A 74 14.76 7.89 10.49
C GLY A 74 13.76 7.06 9.67
N ARG A 75 14.15 5.87 9.20
CA ARG A 75 13.31 5.10 8.28
C ARG A 75 12.35 4.18 9.03
N PHE A 76 12.87 3.36 9.93
CA PHE A 76 12.09 2.28 10.53
C PHE A 76 11.12 2.78 11.61
N TYR A 77 11.58 3.69 12.49
CA TYR A 77 10.71 4.31 13.49
C TYR A 77 9.51 5.04 12.86
N ASN A 78 9.75 5.86 11.82
CA ASN A 78 8.68 6.60 11.13
C ASN A 78 7.70 5.71 10.37
N TRP A 79 8.10 4.48 10.02
CA TRP A 79 7.25 3.47 9.40
C TRP A 79 6.46 2.64 10.42
N LEU A 80 7.03 2.38 11.61
CA LEU A 80 6.35 1.74 12.73
C LEU A 80 5.32 2.66 13.39
N ALA A 81 5.71 3.90 13.66
CA ALA A 81 4.74 4.98 13.74
C ALA A 81 3.96 4.99 12.41
N ASN A 82 2.69 5.29 12.26
CA ASN A 82 1.96 5.14 10.97
C ASN A 82 1.73 3.71 10.46
N ALA A 83 2.24 2.66 11.12
CA ALA A 83 1.86 1.29 10.77
C ALA A 83 0.34 1.09 10.89
N LYS A 84 -0.27 0.59 9.82
CA LYS A 84 -1.69 0.21 9.77
C LYS A 84 -1.83 -1.29 10.03
N ASP A 85 -3.06 -1.75 10.21
CA ASP A 85 -3.34 -3.18 10.34
C ASP A 85 -2.82 -3.96 9.13
N TRP A 86 -2.21 -5.10 9.43
CA TRP A 86 -1.44 -5.83 8.43
C TRP A 86 -2.34 -6.82 7.69
N ALA A 87 -2.55 -6.56 6.40
CA ALA A 87 -3.23 -7.47 5.50
C ALA A 87 -2.38 -8.74 5.26
N ILE A 88 -2.80 -9.88 5.78
CA ILE A 88 -2.05 -11.15 5.68
C ILE A 88 -2.61 -12.13 4.66
N SER A 89 -3.92 -12.13 4.39
CA SER A 89 -4.48 -13.11 3.45
C SER A 89 -4.09 -12.79 2.00
N ARG A 90 -3.88 -13.84 1.21
CA ARG A 90 -3.50 -13.73 -0.20
C ARG A 90 -4.26 -14.77 -1.01
N ASN A 91 -4.90 -14.34 -2.08
CA ASN A 91 -5.55 -15.24 -3.03
C ASN A 91 -4.49 -15.83 -3.98
N ARG A 92 -3.77 -16.85 -3.52
CA ARG A 92 -2.67 -17.52 -4.23
C ARG A 92 -2.70 -19.03 -3.94
N TYR A 93 -2.12 -19.80 -4.86
CA TYR A 93 -2.09 -21.26 -4.77
C TYR A 93 -0.88 -21.80 -3.99
N TRP A 94 0.28 -21.12 -4.08
CA TRP A 94 1.52 -21.56 -3.44
C TRP A 94 1.84 -20.71 -2.21
N GLY A 95 1.83 -21.33 -1.03
CA GLY A 95 2.12 -20.72 0.26
C GLY A 95 1.59 -21.56 1.42
N THR A 96 1.85 -21.12 2.65
CA THR A 96 1.30 -21.77 3.85
C THR A 96 -0.20 -21.51 3.93
N PRO A 97 -1.07 -22.54 4.01
CA PRO A 97 -2.50 -22.35 4.17
C PRO A 97 -2.80 -21.70 5.52
N MET A 98 -3.79 -20.81 5.57
CA MET A 98 -4.23 -20.21 6.83
C MET A 98 -5.10 -21.22 7.60
N PRO A 99 -4.76 -21.57 8.84
CA PRO A 99 -5.54 -22.48 9.67
C PRO A 99 -6.67 -21.70 10.36
N ILE A 100 -7.73 -21.40 9.61
CA ILE A 100 -8.94 -20.73 10.12
C ILE A 100 -9.90 -21.78 10.68
#